data_AF-A0A560RG49-F1
#
_entry.id   AF-A0A560RG49-F1
#
_cell.length_a   1.000
_cell.length_b   1.000
_cell.length_c   1.000
_cell.angle_alpha   90.00
_cell.angle_beta   90.00
_cell.angle_gamma   90.00
#
_symmetry.space_group_name_H-M   'P 1'
#
loop_
_entity.id
_entity.type
_entity.pdbx_description
1 polymer ?
#
loop_
_entity_poly.entity_id
_entity_poly.type
_entity_poly.pdbx_seq_one_letter_code
_entity_poly.pdbx_strand_id
1 'polypeptide(L)'
;MSLSVFDLFKIGIGPSSSHTVGPMRAAARFAEGLRREGLLAATTCVKVELYGSLGATGKGHGSDKAVLLGLEGEHPDTVNTETVAARLQDIRGNGRLNLLGEHSIAFNEKEHLAMIRKPLAYHPNGMIFRAFDAAGLQIRSREYYSVGGGFVVDEDAAGADRIVEDATPLTFPFKSAKDLLGHCTTYGLSISQVMLTNESAWRPEAETRAGLLKIWQVMQDCVDAGCRNEGILPGGLKVKRRAAALHRQLCKNPESSLRDPLSVLDWVNLYALAVNEENANGGRVVTAPTNGAAGIVPAVLHYYMRFIPGANEDGVVRFLLTAAAIGILYKENASISGAEVGCQGEVGVACSMAAGALCEVLGGTVQQVENAAEIGMEHNLGLTCDPIGGLVQVPCIERNAMGSVKAINAVRMALRGDGQHFVSLDKVIRTMRQTGADMKSKYKETARGGLAVNIIEC
;
A
#
# COMPACT_ATOMS: atom_id res chain seq x y z
N MET A 1 16.94 4.61 10.85
CA MET A 1 16.21 5.32 9.78
C MET A 1 15.10 6.19 10.37
N SER A 2 15.01 7.44 9.96
CA SER A 2 13.87 8.32 10.24
C SER A 2 12.80 8.12 9.16
N LEU A 3 11.53 8.02 9.56
CA LEU A 3 10.41 7.75 8.66
C LEU A 3 9.32 8.79 8.86
N SER A 4 8.86 9.37 7.76
CA SER A 4 7.76 10.35 7.77
C SER A 4 6.40 9.66 7.61
N VAL A 5 5.33 10.32 8.07
CA VAL A 5 3.95 9.95 7.77
C VAL A 5 3.68 9.81 6.27
N PHE A 6 4.33 10.64 5.44
CA PHE A 6 4.22 10.57 3.98
C PHE A 6 5.03 9.43 3.36
N ASP A 7 5.86 8.72 4.15
CA ASP A 7 6.46 7.46 3.72
C ASP A 7 5.50 6.28 3.77
N LEU A 8 4.51 6.33 4.66
CA LEU A 8 3.48 5.32 4.81
C LEU A 8 2.24 5.61 3.96
N PHE A 9 1.81 6.87 3.90
CA PHE A 9 0.65 7.29 3.12
C PHE A 9 1.08 8.00 1.84
N LYS A 10 1.14 7.25 0.74
CA LYS A 10 1.56 7.72 -0.58
C LYS A 10 0.40 7.63 -1.56
N ILE A 11 0.13 8.74 -2.22
CA ILE A 11 -0.76 8.77 -3.37
C ILE A 11 -0.09 7.98 -4.50
N GLY A 12 -0.83 7.06 -5.10
CA GLY A 12 -0.32 6.16 -6.13
C GLY A 12 -1.43 5.63 -7.03
N ILE A 13 -1.12 4.53 -7.71
CA ILE A 13 -2.04 3.82 -8.61
C ILE A 13 -2.13 2.36 -8.17
N GLY A 14 -3.33 1.78 -8.23
CA GLY A 14 -3.56 0.36 -7.99
C GLY A 14 -3.00 -0.55 -9.10
N PRO A 15 -2.95 -1.87 -8.89
CA PRO A 15 -3.44 -2.59 -7.71
C PRO A 15 -2.39 -2.86 -6.61
N SER A 16 -1.09 -2.67 -6.87
CA SER A 16 -0.04 -3.12 -5.94
C SER A 16 1.08 -2.09 -5.74
N SER A 17 1.48 -1.88 -4.48
CA SER A 17 2.62 -1.00 -4.18
C SER A 17 3.94 -1.64 -4.63
N SER A 18 4.10 -2.95 -4.38
CA SER A 18 5.31 -3.70 -4.72
C SER A 18 5.40 -4.02 -6.22
N HIS A 19 4.27 -4.26 -6.88
CA HIS A 19 4.23 -4.76 -8.26
C HIS A 19 3.70 -3.75 -9.29
N THR A 20 3.14 -2.62 -8.87
CA THR A 20 2.69 -1.56 -9.79
C THR A 20 3.48 -0.28 -9.54
N VAL A 21 3.40 0.29 -8.33
CA VAL A 21 4.05 1.56 -7.98
C VAL A 21 5.58 1.46 -8.08
N GLY A 22 6.17 0.40 -7.51
CA GLY A 22 7.61 0.14 -7.58
C GLY A 22 8.13 0.03 -9.02
N PRO A 23 7.60 -0.90 -9.84
CA PRO A 23 8.04 -1.08 -11.22
C PRO A 23 7.86 0.16 -12.10
N MET A 24 6.79 0.92 -11.91
CA MET A 24 6.58 2.19 -12.61
C MET A 24 7.67 3.21 -12.24
N ARG A 25 8.01 3.35 -10.96
CA ARG A 25 9.12 4.21 -10.52
C ARG A 25 10.47 3.76 -11.05
N ALA A 26 10.73 2.45 -11.04
CA ALA A 26 11.98 1.88 -11.58
C ALA A 26 12.12 2.18 -13.09
N ALA A 27 11.03 2.01 -13.84
CA ALA A 27 10.97 2.32 -15.26
C ALA A 27 11.18 3.81 -15.56
N ALA A 28 10.52 4.70 -14.81
CA ALA A 28 10.71 6.15 -14.94
C ALA A 28 12.16 6.55 -14.62
N ARG A 29 12.73 6.07 -13.51
CA ARG A 29 14.13 6.30 -13.14
C ARG A 29 15.11 5.82 -14.20
N PHE A 30 14.84 4.66 -14.81
CA PHE A 30 15.67 4.14 -15.90
C PHE A 30 15.65 5.05 -17.13
N ALA A 31 14.45 5.45 -17.57
CA ALA A 31 14.27 6.34 -18.71
C ALA A 31 14.87 7.74 -18.48
N GLU A 32 14.64 8.32 -17.29
CA GLU A 32 15.27 9.58 -16.87
C GLU A 32 16.80 9.48 -16.82
N GLY A 33 17.32 8.32 -16.41
CA GLY A 33 18.74 8.01 -16.45
C GLY A 33 19.32 8.03 -17.88
N LEU A 34 18.62 7.45 -18.86
CA LEU A 34 19.03 7.52 -20.27
C LEU A 34 19.14 8.97 -20.76
N ARG A 35 18.19 9.82 -20.38
CA ARG A 35 18.22 11.25 -20.71
C ARG A 35 19.40 11.96 -20.04
N ARG A 36 19.60 11.75 -18.74
CA ARG A 36 20.68 12.39 -17.96
C ARG A 36 22.08 12.03 -18.48
N GLU A 37 22.26 10.82 -18.99
CA GLU A 37 23.53 10.34 -19.55
C GLU A 37 23.67 10.61 -21.06
N GLY A 38 22.72 11.30 -21.69
CA GLY A 38 22.77 11.62 -23.12
C GLY A 38 22.55 10.41 -24.05
N LEU A 39 22.03 9.31 -23.52
CA LEU A 39 21.83 8.03 -24.23
C LEU A 39 20.43 7.91 -24.86
N LEU A 40 19.49 8.81 -24.53
CA LEU A 40 18.09 8.72 -24.96
C LEU A 40 17.95 8.65 -26.50
N ALA A 41 18.58 9.59 -27.22
CA ALA A 41 18.51 9.66 -28.68
C ALA A 41 19.14 8.44 -29.39
N ALA A 42 20.16 7.83 -28.78
CA ALA A 42 20.82 6.64 -29.31
C ALA A 42 20.03 5.35 -29.05
N THR A 43 19.08 5.36 -28.11
CA THR A 43 18.30 4.17 -27.73
C THR A 43 17.28 3.84 -28.81
N THR A 44 17.30 2.63 -29.34
CA THR A 44 16.30 2.16 -30.33
C THR A 44 15.43 1.02 -29.80
N CYS A 45 15.88 0.34 -28.73
CA CYS A 45 15.18 -0.76 -28.09
C CYS A 45 15.46 -0.75 -26.58
N VAL A 46 14.44 -1.06 -25.80
CA VAL A 46 14.55 -1.32 -24.36
C VAL A 46 13.99 -2.70 -24.08
N LYS A 47 14.73 -3.49 -23.30
CA LYS A 47 14.28 -4.79 -22.77
C LYS A 47 14.18 -4.73 -21.26
N VAL A 48 13.12 -5.31 -20.73
CA VAL A 48 12.81 -5.35 -19.29
C VAL A 48 12.55 -6.79 -18.87
N GLU A 49 13.19 -7.21 -17.79
CA GLU A 49 13.02 -8.53 -17.19
C GLU A 49 12.55 -8.38 -15.75
N LEU A 50 11.43 -9.00 -15.41
CA LEU A 50 10.82 -8.96 -14.07
C LEU A 50 11.03 -10.32 -13.39
N TYR A 51 11.70 -10.36 -12.25
CA TYR A 51 12.19 -11.57 -11.60
C TYR A 51 11.37 -11.99 -10.37
N GLY A 52 11.50 -13.25 -9.96
CA GLY A 52 10.97 -13.80 -8.71
C GLY A 52 9.46 -13.69 -8.56
N SER A 53 9.00 -13.09 -7.45
CA SER A 53 7.57 -12.87 -7.19
C SER A 53 6.96 -11.93 -8.24
N LEU A 54 7.71 -10.90 -8.64
CA LEU A 54 7.33 -10.00 -9.73
C LEU A 54 7.09 -10.74 -11.05
N GLY A 55 7.96 -11.69 -11.40
CA GLY A 55 7.77 -12.54 -12.58
C GLY A 55 6.66 -13.58 -12.43
N ALA A 56 6.24 -13.91 -11.21
CA ALA A 56 5.20 -14.89 -10.95
C ALA A 56 3.79 -14.29 -10.99
N THR A 57 3.58 -13.13 -10.35
CA THR A 57 2.26 -12.49 -10.18
C THR A 57 2.14 -11.16 -10.94
N GLY A 58 3.21 -10.67 -11.58
CA GLY A 58 3.25 -9.34 -12.19
C GLY A 58 2.15 -9.05 -13.20
N LYS A 59 1.68 -10.05 -13.96
CA LYS A 59 0.52 -9.86 -14.85
C LYS A 59 -0.78 -9.56 -14.07
N GLY A 60 -1.02 -10.26 -12.97
CA GLY A 60 -2.18 -10.02 -12.10
C GLY A 60 -2.09 -8.66 -11.39
N HIS A 61 -0.88 -8.24 -11.06
CA HIS A 61 -0.62 -6.95 -10.42
C HIS A 61 -0.40 -5.78 -11.42
N GLY A 62 -0.49 -6.01 -12.72
CA GLY A 62 -0.28 -4.97 -13.73
C GLY A 62 1.14 -4.41 -13.81
N SER A 63 2.16 -5.20 -13.46
CA SER A 63 3.58 -4.81 -13.57
C SER A 63 4.00 -4.52 -15.00
N ASP A 64 3.44 -5.24 -15.97
CA ASP A 64 3.57 -4.95 -17.39
C ASP A 64 3.12 -3.51 -17.70
N LYS A 65 1.88 -3.18 -17.31
CA LYS A 65 1.29 -1.85 -17.51
C LYS A 65 2.13 -0.76 -16.84
N ALA A 66 2.55 -1.00 -15.60
CA ALA A 66 3.37 -0.09 -14.81
C ALA A 66 4.71 0.22 -15.48
N VAL A 67 5.40 -0.80 -15.99
CA VAL A 67 6.67 -0.63 -16.72
C VAL A 67 6.47 0.22 -17.97
N LEU A 68 5.43 -0.06 -18.76
CA LEU A 68 5.13 0.71 -19.98
C LEU A 68 4.90 2.19 -19.66
N LEU A 69 4.03 2.48 -18.69
CA LEU A 69 3.73 3.86 -18.28
C LEU A 69 4.97 4.58 -17.74
N GLY A 70 5.74 3.91 -16.87
CA GLY A 70 6.95 4.49 -16.31
C GLY A 70 8.01 4.78 -17.37
N LEU A 71 8.18 3.91 -18.38
CA LEU A 71 9.09 4.17 -19.50
C LEU A 71 8.65 5.39 -20.32
N GLU A 72 7.36 5.68 -20.42
CA GLU A 72 6.83 6.91 -21.01
C GLU A 72 6.99 8.16 -20.11
N GLY A 73 7.59 8.02 -18.93
CA GLY A 73 7.86 9.13 -18.00
C GLY A 73 6.75 9.43 -17.00
N GLU A 74 5.72 8.58 -16.94
CA GLU A 74 4.63 8.74 -15.97
C GLU A 74 5.08 8.34 -14.56
N HIS A 75 4.59 9.08 -13.56
CA HIS A 75 4.83 8.78 -12.15
C HIS A 75 3.55 8.31 -11.45
N PRO A 76 3.65 7.32 -10.52
CA PRO A 76 2.48 6.71 -9.91
C PRO A 76 1.53 7.67 -9.22
N ASP A 77 2.02 8.76 -8.66
CA ASP A 77 1.29 9.78 -7.89
C ASP A 77 0.59 10.83 -8.76
N THR A 78 0.97 10.95 -10.03
CA THR A 78 0.48 12.00 -10.95
C THR A 78 -0.17 11.46 -12.22
N VAL A 79 0.07 10.20 -12.59
CA VAL A 79 -0.50 9.58 -13.80
C VAL A 79 -2.01 9.72 -13.92
N ASN A 80 -2.53 10.13 -15.08
CA ASN A 80 -3.97 10.15 -15.29
C ASN A 80 -4.50 8.73 -15.54
N THR A 81 -5.08 8.13 -14.50
CA THR A 81 -5.59 6.74 -14.49
C THR A 81 -6.67 6.48 -15.53
N GLU A 82 -7.43 7.50 -15.95
CA GLU A 82 -8.49 7.35 -16.97
C GLU A 82 -7.92 7.11 -18.38
N THR A 83 -6.71 7.59 -18.64
CA THR A 83 -6.08 7.48 -19.97
C THR A 83 -5.27 6.19 -20.16
N VAL A 84 -5.00 5.46 -19.06
CA VAL A 84 -4.11 4.29 -19.05
C VAL A 84 -4.55 3.22 -20.03
N ALA A 85 -5.84 2.91 -20.10
CA ALA A 85 -6.35 1.85 -20.98
C ALA A 85 -6.09 2.15 -22.47
N ALA A 86 -6.38 3.38 -22.91
CA ALA A 86 -6.17 3.81 -24.29
C ALA A 86 -4.68 3.82 -24.65
N ARG A 87 -3.82 4.38 -23.77
CA ARG A 87 -2.36 4.41 -24.00
C ARG A 87 -1.75 3.03 -24.15
N LEU A 88 -2.13 2.08 -23.29
CA LEU A 88 -1.66 0.71 -23.39
C LEU A 88 -2.11 0.05 -24.69
N GLN A 89 -3.33 0.35 -25.15
CA GLN A 89 -3.81 -0.13 -26.44
C GLN A 89 -2.99 0.44 -27.60
N ASP A 90 -2.63 1.72 -27.55
CA ASP A 90 -1.81 2.37 -28.57
C ASP A 90 -0.39 1.80 -28.62
N ILE A 91 0.27 1.60 -27.47
CA ILE A 91 1.60 0.99 -27.40
C ILE A 91 1.57 -0.41 -28.02
N ARG A 92 0.58 -1.23 -27.62
CA ARG A 92 0.43 -2.61 -28.06
C ARG A 92 0.04 -2.72 -29.54
N GLY A 93 -0.83 -1.83 -30.01
CA GLY A 93 -1.31 -1.82 -31.39
C GLY A 93 -0.26 -1.36 -32.38
N ASN A 94 0.53 -0.35 -32.01
CA ASN A 94 1.56 0.22 -32.89
C ASN A 94 2.92 -0.47 -32.75
N GLY A 95 3.15 -1.24 -31.68
CA GLY A 95 4.45 -1.85 -31.40
C GLY A 95 5.54 -0.81 -31.14
N ARG A 96 5.15 0.35 -30.57
CA ARG A 96 6.03 1.49 -30.31
C ARG A 96 5.77 2.05 -28.92
N LEU A 97 6.83 2.52 -28.27
CA LEU A 97 6.77 3.18 -26.97
C LEU A 97 7.51 4.52 -27.06
N ASN A 98 6.97 5.56 -26.44
CA ASN A 98 7.58 6.88 -26.46
C ASN A 98 8.34 7.15 -25.16
N LEU A 99 9.64 6.90 -25.12
CA LEU A 99 10.47 7.08 -23.92
C LEU A 99 10.38 8.53 -23.43
N LEU A 100 9.97 8.70 -22.16
CA LEU A 100 9.70 10.00 -21.54
C LEU A 100 8.69 10.89 -22.29
N GLY A 101 7.91 10.33 -23.22
CA GLY A 101 7.09 11.12 -24.13
C GLY A 101 7.89 11.88 -25.20
N GLU A 102 9.21 11.67 -25.29
CA GLU A 102 10.14 12.44 -26.13
C GLU A 102 10.69 11.63 -27.31
N HIS A 103 11.05 10.35 -27.09
CA HIS A 103 11.77 9.54 -28.08
C HIS A 103 11.09 8.21 -28.37
N SER A 104 10.60 8.04 -29.60
CA SER A 104 9.83 6.87 -29.99
C SER A 104 10.71 5.69 -30.42
N ILE A 105 10.59 4.56 -29.73
CA ILE A 105 11.33 3.33 -29.96
C ILE A 105 10.42 2.18 -30.38
N ALA A 106 11.00 1.14 -31.01
CA ALA A 106 10.28 -0.10 -31.25
C ALA A 106 10.08 -0.85 -29.91
N PHE A 107 8.84 -1.25 -29.63
CA PHE A 107 8.51 -1.96 -28.39
C PHE A 107 7.45 -3.05 -28.63
N ASN A 108 7.91 -4.29 -28.81
CA ASN A 108 7.05 -5.46 -28.80
C ASN A 108 7.03 -6.04 -27.39
N GLU A 109 5.93 -5.86 -26.66
CA GLU A 109 5.81 -6.29 -25.26
C GLU A 109 6.13 -7.77 -25.04
N LYS A 110 5.77 -8.66 -25.97
CA LYS A 110 6.04 -10.10 -25.82
C LYS A 110 7.53 -10.44 -25.92
N GLU A 111 8.28 -9.66 -26.68
CA GLU A 111 9.71 -9.90 -26.94
C GLU A 111 10.60 -9.08 -26.01
N HIS A 112 10.11 -7.91 -25.58
CA HIS A 112 10.89 -6.93 -24.84
C HIS A 112 10.54 -6.88 -23.35
N LEU A 113 9.46 -7.53 -22.90
CA LEU A 113 9.11 -7.63 -21.48
C LEU A 113 8.98 -9.10 -21.08
N ALA A 114 9.96 -9.59 -20.31
CA ALA A 114 10.01 -10.96 -19.83
C ALA A 114 9.60 -11.06 -18.35
N MET A 115 8.82 -12.11 -18.04
CA MET A 115 8.42 -12.45 -16.67
C MET A 115 9.14 -13.74 -16.26
N ILE A 116 10.10 -13.63 -15.36
CA ILE A 116 11.02 -14.69 -14.94
C ILE A 116 10.74 -15.08 -13.49
N ARG A 117 10.35 -16.33 -13.25
CA ARG A 117 9.96 -16.78 -11.90
C ARG A 117 11.12 -16.97 -10.92
N LYS A 118 12.34 -17.10 -11.43
CA LYS A 118 13.53 -17.25 -10.58
C LYS A 118 13.82 -15.88 -9.93
N PRO A 119 13.98 -15.79 -8.61
CA PRO A 119 14.34 -14.52 -7.97
C PRO A 119 15.80 -14.15 -8.27
N LEU A 120 16.10 -12.86 -8.20
CA LEU A 120 17.47 -12.36 -8.09
C LEU A 120 18.00 -12.58 -6.66
N ALA A 121 19.30 -12.40 -6.46
CA ALA A 121 19.97 -12.78 -5.21
C ALA A 121 19.53 -11.94 -4.01
N TYR A 122 19.31 -10.63 -4.19
CA TYR A 122 19.06 -9.71 -3.08
C TYR A 122 17.61 -9.74 -2.59
N HIS A 123 16.63 -9.61 -3.49
CA HIS A 123 15.21 -9.53 -3.11
C HIS A 123 14.32 -10.22 -4.17
N PRO A 124 13.20 -10.89 -3.77
CA PRO A 124 12.32 -11.62 -4.70
C PRO A 124 11.62 -10.74 -5.74
N ASN A 125 11.59 -9.42 -5.56
CA ASN A 125 10.98 -8.46 -6.48
C ASN A 125 12.06 -7.71 -7.27
N GLY A 126 12.81 -8.44 -8.10
CA GLY A 126 13.91 -7.92 -8.90
C GLY A 126 13.47 -7.49 -10.30
N MET A 127 14.14 -6.50 -10.87
CA MET A 127 13.89 -5.98 -12.21
C MET A 127 15.21 -5.63 -12.89
N ILE A 128 15.39 -5.99 -14.16
CA ILE A 128 16.56 -5.57 -14.94
C ILE A 128 16.09 -4.86 -16.21
N PHE A 129 16.60 -3.65 -16.42
CA PHE A 129 16.33 -2.82 -17.59
C PHE A 129 17.59 -2.67 -18.43
N ARG A 130 17.48 -2.92 -19.74
CA ARG A 130 18.59 -2.78 -20.70
C ARG A 130 18.16 -1.95 -21.89
N ALA A 131 19.01 -1.01 -22.29
CA ALA A 131 18.83 -0.20 -23.49
C ALA A 131 19.87 -0.59 -24.55
N PHE A 132 19.44 -0.59 -25.82
CA PHE A 132 20.25 -0.97 -26.97
C PHE A 132 20.20 0.12 -28.04
N ASP A 133 21.29 0.28 -28.78
CA ASP A 133 21.39 1.19 -29.92
C ASP A 133 20.94 0.54 -31.26
N ALA A 134 21.07 1.29 -32.36
CA ALA A 134 20.69 0.83 -33.70
C ALA A 134 21.52 -0.36 -34.20
N ALA A 135 22.73 -0.58 -33.67
CA ALA A 135 23.57 -1.73 -34.00
C ALA A 135 23.25 -2.95 -33.10
N GLY A 136 22.34 -2.79 -32.13
CA GLY A 136 22.01 -3.82 -31.15
C GLY A 136 23.01 -3.93 -30.00
N LEU A 137 23.92 -2.95 -29.84
CA LEU A 137 24.86 -2.92 -28.73
C LEU A 137 24.15 -2.41 -27.47
N GLN A 138 24.39 -3.07 -26.34
CA GLN A 138 23.87 -2.62 -25.05
C GLN A 138 24.60 -1.34 -24.61
N ILE A 139 23.85 -0.25 -24.46
CA ILE A 139 24.37 1.07 -24.06
C ILE A 139 24.11 1.39 -22.59
N ARG A 140 23.15 0.70 -21.95
CA ARG A 140 22.86 0.85 -20.51
C ARG A 140 22.25 -0.43 -19.95
N SER A 141 22.63 -0.78 -18.72
CA SER A 141 21.96 -1.81 -17.90
C SER A 141 21.83 -1.33 -16.46
N ARG A 142 20.66 -1.52 -15.86
CA ARG A 142 20.41 -1.24 -14.43
C ARG A 142 19.51 -2.31 -13.85
N GLU A 143 19.82 -2.70 -12.63
CA GLU A 143 19.03 -3.59 -11.81
C GLU A 143 18.40 -2.83 -10.64
N TYR A 144 17.12 -3.13 -10.39
CA TYR A 144 16.29 -2.49 -9.38
C TYR A 144 15.52 -3.52 -8.57
N TYR A 145 15.19 -3.17 -7.33
CA TYR A 145 14.41 -4.00 -6.43
C TYR A 145 13.25 -3.24 -5.82
N SER A 146 12.06 -3.82 -5.87
CA SER A 146 10.85 -3.27 -5.22
C SER A 146 10.65 -3.90 -3.84
N VAL A 147 11.08 -3.21 -2.79
CA VAL A 147 11.22 -3.74 -1.41
C VAL A 147 10.00 -3.49 -0.51
N GLY A 148 8.85 -3.13 -1.09
CA GLY A 148 7.60 -2.89 -0.36
C GLY A 148 7.26 -1.40 -0.20
N GLY A 149 5.98 -1.09 0.04
CA GLY A 149 5.50 0.29 0.19
C GLY A 149 5.73 1.22 -1.02
N GLY A 150 6.04 0.67 -2.21
CA GLY A 150 6.38 1.43 -3.41
C GLY A 150 7.81 2.02 -3.43
N PHE A 151 8.68 1.56 -2.53
CA PHE A 151 10.10 1.93 -2.53
C PHE A 151 10.88 1.07 -3.53
N VAL A 152 11.82 1.71 -4.23
CA VAL A 152 12.72 1.07 -5.20
C VAL A 152 14.16 1.39 -4.81
N VAL A 153 14.99 0.35 -4.74
CA VAL A 153 16.44 0.45 -4.54
C VAL A 153 17.19 -0.08 -5.76
N ASP A 154 18.35 0.49 -6.03
CA ASP A 154 19.22 0.12 -7.16
C ASP A 154 20.27 -0.92 -6.72
N GLU A 155 20.93 -1.60 -7.65
CA GLU A 155 21.98 -2.61 -7.39
C GLU A 155 23.11 -2.09 -6.45
N ASP A 156 23.55 -0.85 -6.64
CA ASP A 156 24.60 -0.24 -5.82
C ASP A 156 24.18 -0.02 -4.35
N ALA A 157 22.86 0.01 -4.09
CA ALA A 157 22.26 0.08 -2.75
C ALA A 157 21.98 -1.32 -2.15
N ALA A 158 22.11 -2.39 -2.94
CA ALA A 158 21.92 -3.78 -2.51
C ALA A 158 23.22 -4.44 -2.01
N GLY A 159 24.39 -3.95 -2.46
CA GLY A 159 25.72 -4.46 -2.08
C GLY A 159 26.30 -3.93 -0.77
N ALA A 160 25.65 -2.93 -0.15
CA ALA A 160 25.91 -2.43 1.19
C ALA A 160 24.55 -2.15 1.83
N ASP A 161 24.39 -2.26 3.14
CA ASP A 161 23.20 -1.79 3.88
C ASP A 161 23.03 -0.26 3.73
N ARG A 162 22.71 0.17 2.51
CA ARG A 162 22.57 1.54 2.05
C ARG A 162 21.26 1.66 1.30
N ILE A 163 20.16 1.23 1.93
CA ILE A 163 19.04 2.18 1.97
C ILE A 163 19.68 3.45 2.50
N VAL A 164 19.70 4.55 1.74
CA VAL A 164 20.13 5.83 2.30
C VAL A 164 19.13 6.10 3.42
N GLU A 165 19.48 5.64 4.62
CA GLU A 165 18.65 5.82 5.78
C GLU A 165 18.55 7.32 5.96
N ASP A 166 17.34 7.83 5.95
CA ASP A 166 17.15 9.22 6.33
C ASP A 166 17.67 9.34 7.78
N ALA A 167 18.80 10.04 7.93
CA ALA A 167 19.48 10.25 9.19
C ALA A 167 19.03 11.57 9.84
N THR A 168 17.94 12.18 9.34
CA THR A 168 17.37 13.41 9.89
C THR A 168 17.10 13.19 11.39
N PRO A 169 17.71 13.98 12.28
CA PRO A 169 17.54 13.82 13.71
C PRO A 169 16.12 14.22 14.11
N LEU A 170 15.42 13.31 14.80
CA LEU A 170 14.07 13.54 15.30
C LEU A 170 14.11 14.01 16.75
N THR A 171 13.16 14.86 17.15
CA THR A 171 13.03 15.35 18.53
C THR A 171 12.68 14.21 19.49
N PHE A 172 11.78 13.32 19.08
CA PHE A 172 11.31 12.17 19.85
C PHE A 172 11.51 10.87 19.05
N PRO A 173 12.76 10.42 18.86
CA PRO A 173 13.02 9.20 18.10
C PRO A 173 12.50 7.99 18.89
N PHE A 174 11.82 7.07 18.22
CA PHE A 174 11.34 5.83 18.82
C PHE A 174 11.63 4.63 17.91
N LYS A 175 12.03 3.51 18.51
CA LYS A 175 12.23 2.23 17.79
C LYS A 175 11.29 1.15 18.27
N SER A 176 10.64 1.32 19.41
CA SER A 176 9.69 0.39 20.00
C SER A 176 8.45 1.11 20.50
N ALA A 177 7.36 0.37 20.70
CA ALA A 177 6.17 0.89 21.37
C ALA A 177 6.56 1.45 22.74
N LYS A 178 7.39 0.71 23.49
CA LYS A 178 7.93 1.19 24.78
C LYS A 178 8.59 2.58 24.70
N ASP A 179 9.39 2.85 23.66
CA ASP A 179 10.03 4.17 23.49
C ASP A 179 8.99 5.25 23.21
N LEU A 180 8.04 4.97 22.30
CA LEU A 180 6.98 5.89 21.92
C LEU A 180 6.09 6.26 23.13
N LEU A 181 5.63 5.26 23.88
CA LEU A 181 4.85 5.46 25.10
C LEU A 181 5.68 6.16 26.20
N GLY A 182 6.99 5.91 26.24
CA GLY A 182 7.93 6.60 27.12
C GLY A 182 7.93 8.11 26.86
N HIS A 183 8.10 8.54 25.61
CA HIS A 183 8.01 9.96 25.24
C HIS A 183 6.65 10.57 25.59
N CYS A 184 5.56 9.88 25.28
CA CYS A 184 4.22 10.35 25.61
C CYS A 184 4.05 10.60 27.12
N THR A 185 4.55 9.67 27.95
CA THR A 185 4.46 9.77 29.42
C THR A 185 5.36 10.86 29.97
N THR A 186 6.60 10.95 29.51
CA THR A 186 7.59 11.93 30.00
C THR A 186 7.19 13.37 29.67
N TYR A 187 6.64 13.61 28.47
CA TYR A 187 6.32 14.95 27.99
C TYR A 187 4.83 15.30 28.06
N GLY A 188 3.96 14.38 28.51
CA GLY A 188 2.51 14.60 28.57
C GLY A 188 1.87 14.77 27.19
N LEU A 189 2.40 14.10 26.16
CA LEU A 189 1.98 14.21 24.77
C LEU A 189 1.14 13.01 24.35
N SER A 190 0.20 13.21 23.41
CA SER A 190 -0.41 12.11 22.65
C SER A 190 0.58 11.53 21.62
N ILE A 191 0.28 10.36 21.08
CA ILE A 191 1.08 9.75 20.02
C ILE A 191 1.09 10.65 18.77
N SER A 192 -0.06 11.22 18.39
CA SER A 192 -0.11 12.18 17.28
C SER A 192 0.75 13.43 17.51
N GLN A 193 0.84 13.95 18.73
CA GLN A 193 1.68 15.11 19.06
C GLN A 193 3.18 14.77 19.01
N VAL A 194 3.57 13.57 19.47
CA VAL A 194 4.93 13.06 19.29
C VAL A 194 5.27 12.99 17.81
N MET A 195 4.38 12.40 16.99
CA MET A 195 4.58 12.34 15.54
C MET A 195 4.62 13.72 14.89
N LEU A 196 3.70 14.64 15.21
CA LEU A 196 3.68 15.99 14.65
C LEU A 196 4.98 16.75 14.94
N THR A 197 5.52 16.57 16.15
CA THR A 197 6.80 17.17 16.54
C THR A 197 7.95 16.57 15.73
N ASN A 198 7.95 15.26 15.49
CA ASN A 198 8.95 14.63 14.63
C ASN A 198 8.84 15.07 13.17
N GLU A 199 7.63 15.24 12.64
CA GLU A 199 7.41 15.73 11.28
C GLU A 199 8.01 17.13 11.04
N SER A 200 8.13 17.93 12.10
CA SER A 200 8.74 19.25 12.07
C SER A 200 10.23 19.23 11.71
N ALA A 201 10.88 18.07 11.74
CA ALA A 201 12.26 17.90 11.29
C ALA A 201 12.42 18.03 9.78
N TRP A 202 11.36 17.75 9.00
CA TRP A 202 11.39 17.84 7.54
C TRP A 202 10.65 19.06 7.00
N ARG A 203 9.56 19.47 7.65
CA ARG A 203 8.68 20.53 7.14
C ARG A 203 7.87 21.21 8.24
N PRO A 204 7.43 22.45 8.05
CA PRO A 204 6.56 23.15 9.01
C PRO A 204 5.25 22.40 9.28
N GLU A 205 4.70 22.57 10.49
CA GLU A 205 3.43 21.95 10.91
C GLU A 205 2.28 22.20 9.93
N ALA A 206 2.16 23.42 9.40
CA ALA A 206 1.13 23.78 8.43
C ALA A 206 1.21 22.95 7.13
N GLU A 207 2.42 22.63 6.67
CA GLU A 207 2.64 21.78 5.49
C GLU A 207 2.29 20.31 5.79
N THR A 208 2.64 19.83 6.99
CA THR A 208 2.20 18.52 7.50
C THR A 208 0.69 18.41 7.50
N ARG A 209 -0.01 19.39 8.09
CA ARG A 209 -1.48 19.43 8.14
C ARG A 209 -2.08 19.42 6.73
N ALA A 210 -1.60 20.28 5.84
CA ALA A 210 -2.10 20.38 4.47
C ALA A 210 -1.90 19.07 3.69
N GLY A 211 -0.73 18.43 3.80
CA GLY A 211 -0.47 17.15 3.13
C GLY A 211 -1.32 16.00 3.66
N LEU A 212 -1.58 15.95 4.97
CA LEU A 212 -2.49 14.95 5.57
C LEU A 212 -3.94 15.13 5.11
N LEU A 213 -4.42 16.38 5.02
CA LEU A 213 -5.75 16.67 4.49
C LEU A 213 -5.86 16.37 2.99
N LYS A 214 -4.78 16.57 2.22
CA LYS A 214 -4.72 16.13 0.82
C LYS A 214 -4.81 14.61 0.71
N ILE A 215 -4.11 13.86 1.56
CA ILE A 215 -4.22 12.40 1.63
C ILE A 215 -5.67 12.00 1.93
N TRP A 216 -6.30 12.65 2.92
CA TRP A 216 -7.69 12.38 3.25
C TRP A 216 -8.63 12.68 2.09
N GLN A 217 -8.44 13.81 1.37
CA GLN A 217 -9.24 14.11 0.19
C GLN A 217 -9.13 13.01 -0.88
N VAL A 218 -7.93 12.54 -1.18
CA VAL A 218 -7.74 11.45 -2.16
C VAL A 218 -8.38 10.13 -1.70
N MET A 219 -8.37 9.86 -0.39
CA MET A 219 -9.08 8.71 0.18
C MET A 219 -10.60 8.82 -0.02
N GLN A 220 -11.18 10.01 0.22
CA GLN A 220 -12.60 10.28 -0.02
C GLN A 220 -12.95 10.14 -1.50
N ASP A 221 -12.15 10.75 -2.39
CA ASP A 221 -12.36 10.67 -3.85
C ASP A 221 -12.33 9.22 -4.35
N CYS A 222 -11.47 8.37 -3.76
CA CYS A 222 -11.40 6.94 -4.06
C CYS A 222 -12.67 6.19 -3.61
N VAL A 223 -13.18 6.48 -2.40
CA VAL A 223 -14.46 5.92 -1.93
C VAL A 223 -15.61 6.35 -2.85
N ASP A 224 -15.66 7.63 -3.23
CA ASP A 224 -16.70 8.17 -4.10
C ASP A 224 -16.65 7.58 -5.52
N ALA A 225 -15.44 7.34 -6.05
CA ALA A 225 -15.25 6.61 -7.30
C ALA A 225 -15.78 5.18 -7.18
N GLY A 226 -15.40 4.44 -6.14
CA GLY A 226 -15.87 3.06 -5.93
C GLY A 226 -17.38 2.95 -5.71
N CYS A 227 -18.00 3.97 -5.11
CA CYS A 227 -19.44 4.06 -4.92
C CYS A 227 -20.22 4.39 -6.22
N ARG A 228 -19.54 4.86 -7.28
CA ARG A 228 -20.14 5.19 -8.58
C ARG A 228 -19.86 4.14 -9.65
N ASN A 229 -18.63 3.64 -9.69
CA ASN A 229 -18.13 2.80 -10.78
C ASN A 229 -18.63 1.36 -10.65
N GLU A 230 -19.36 0.90 -11.66
CA GLU A 230 -19.86 -0.48 -11.78
C GLU A 230 -18.97 -1.34 -12.69
N GLY A 231 -19.26 -2.63 -12.76
CA GLY A 231 -18.66 -3.53 -13.74
C GLY A 231 -17.99 -4.76 -13.14
N ILE A 232 -17.12 -5.36 -13.93
CA ILE A 232 -16.37 -6.58 -13.59
C ILE A 232 -14.89 -6.21 -13.47
N LEU A 233 -14.25 -6.65 -12.38
CA LEU A 233 -12.84 -6.41 -12.16
C LEU A 233 -11.98 -7.14 -13.21
N PRO A 234 -10.85 -6.53 -13.64
CA PRO A 234 -9.96 -7.13 -14.64
C PRO A 234 -9.25 -8.39 -14.08
N GLY A 235 -8.55 -9.15 -14.92
CA GLY A 235 -7.72 -10.28 -14.44
C GLY A 235 -8.36 -11.67 -14.53
N GLY A 236 -9.58 -11.78 -15.05
CA GLY A 236 -10.16 -13.06 -15.48
C GLY A 236 -11.02 -13.79 -14.46
N LEU A 237 -11.01 -13.40 -13.17
CA LEU A 237 -11.86 -14.01 -12.13
C LEU A 237 -13.35 -13.63 -12.22
N LYS A 238 -13.71 -12.71 -13.13
CA LYS A 238 -15.08 -12.22 -13.33
C LYS A 238 -15.75 -11.70 -12.04
N VAL A 239 -14.97 -11.20 -11.08
CA VAL A 239 -15.48 -10.63 -9.82
C VAL A 239 -16.25 -9.36 -10.12
N LYS A 240 -17.54 -9.32 -9.75
CA LYS A 240 -18.38 -8.13 -9.89
C LYS A 240 -18.04 -7.12 -8.80
N ARG A 241 -18.02 -5.85 -9.17
CA ARG A 241 -17.99 -4.73 -8.21
C ARG A 241 -19.30 -4.69 -7.44
N ARG A 242 -19.21 -4.52 -6.12
CA ARG A 242 -20.33 -4.57 -5.17
C ARG A 242 -20.58 -3.21 -4.52
N ALA A 243 -19.58 -2.34 -4.43
CA ALA A 243 -19.67 -1.08 -3.69
C ALA A 243 -20.78 -0.17 -4.21
N ALA A 244 -20.85 0.06 -5.53
CA ALA A 244 -21.87 0.94 -6.12
C ALA A 244 -23.32 0.49 -5.84
N ALA A 245 -23.58 -0.83 -5.91
CA ALA A 245 -24.90 -1.38 -5.60
C ALA A 245 -25.24 -1.26 -4.11
N LEU A 246 -24.28 -1.57 -3.24
CA LEU A 246 -24.44 -1.44 -1.78
C LEU A 246 -24.67 0.01 -1.36
N HIS A 247 -23.92 0.96 -1.94
CA HIS A 247 -24.11 2.40 -1.70
C HIS A 247 -25.54 2.85 -2.01
N ARG A 248 -26.09 2.44 -3.16
CA ARG A 248 -27.49 2.73 -3.49
C ARG A 248 -28.47 2.12 -2.51
N GLN A 249 -28.23 0.91 -2.01
CA GLN A 249 -29.10 0.27 -1.03
C GLN A 249 -29.10 1.03 0.30
N LEU A 250 -27.92 1.39 0.81
CA LEU A 250 -27.77 2.12 2.07
C LEU A 250 -28.34 3.55 2.00
N CYS A 251 -28.22 4.23 0.85
CA CYS A 251 -28.80 5.56 0.66
C CYS A 251 -30.32 5.56 0.46
N LYS A 252 -30.90 4.50 -0.11
CA LYS A 252 -32.35 4.43 -0.39
C LYS A 252 -33.20 4.16 0.84
N ASN A 253 -32.66 3.46 1.84
CA ASN A 253 -33.43 3.01 3.01
C ASN A 253 -32.87 3.52 4.35
N PRO A 254 -32.75 4.85 4.55
CA PRO A 254 -32.18 5.40 5.79
C PRO A 254 -32.98 4.99 7.04
N GLU A 255 -34.30 4.84 6.92
CA GLU A 255 -35.16 4.39 8.02
C GLU A 255 -34.96 2.90 8.38
N SER A 256 -34.61 2.03 7.42
CA SER A 256 -34.29 0.63 7.74
C SER A 256 -32.92 0.53 8.43
N SER A 257 -31.98 1.40 8.09
CA SER A 257 -30.68 1.49 8.78
C SER A 257 -30.82 1.87 10.26
N LEU A 258 -31.86 2.61 10.65
CA LEU A 258 -32.16 2.90 12.05
C LEU A 258 -32.73 1.69 12.82
N ARG A 259 -33.28 0.70 12.11
CA ARG A 259 -33.86 -0.53 12.70
C ARG A 259 -32.85 -1.67 12.79
N ASP A 260 -31.85 -1.69 11.91
CA ASP A 260 -30.77 -2.69 11.94
C ASP A 260 -29.58 -2.18 12.77
N PRO A 261 -29.29 -2.79 13.93
CA PRO A 261 -28.14 -2.40 14.77
C PRO A 261 -26.78 -2.54 14.08
N LEU A 262 -26.70 -3.28 12.97
CA LEU A 262 -25.47 -3.53 12.23
C LEU A 262 -25.29 -2.63 11.01
N SER A 263 -26.23 -1.72 10.72
CA SER A 263 -26.16 -0.85 9.55
C SER A 263 -24.90 0.02 9.47
N VAL A 264 -24.32 0.37 10.61
CA VAL A 264 -23.05 1.09 10.71
C VAL A 264 -21.89 0.25 10.15
N LEU A 265 -21.91 -1.07 10.37
CA LEU A 265 -20.91 -1.98 9.81
C LEU A 265 -21.05 -2.10 8.29
N ASP A 266 -22.26 -2.01 7.74
CA ASP A 266 -22.46 -2.02 6.29
C ASP A 266 -21.85 -0.80 5.61
N TRP A 267 -21.90 0.38 6.25
CA TRP A 267 -21.19 1.57 5.77
C TRP A 267 -19.67 1.38 5.79
N VAL A 268 -19.13 0.81 6.88
CA VAL A 268 -17.70 0.49 6.98
C VAL A 268 -17.27 -0.51 5.90
N ASN A 269 -18.08 -1.55 5.69
CA ASN A 269 -17.87 -2.52 4.62
C ASN A 269 -17.90 -1.85 3.25
N LEU A 270 -18.89 -0.98 2.99
CA LEU A 270 -18.98 -0.23 1.75
C LEU A 270 -17.70 0.56 1.46
N TYR A 271 -17.20 1.32 2.44
CA TYR A 271 -15.99 2.14 2.23
C TYR A 271 -14.77 1.29 1.92
N ALA A 272 -14.56 0.19 2.64
CA ALA A 272 -13.45 -0.73 2.38
C ALA A 272 -13.58 -1.42 1.01
N LEU A 273 -14.78 -1.86 0.65
CA LEU A 273 -15.07 -2.45 -0.66
C LEU A 273 -14.81 -1.45 -1.79
N ALA A 274 -15.31 -0.22 -1.66
CA ALA A 274 -15.15 0.83 -2.67
C ALA A 274 -13.67 1.08 -2.99
N VAL A 275 -12.85 1.28 -1.96
CA VAL A 275 -11.41 1.53 -2.14
C VAL A 275 -10.70 0.32 -2.75
N ASN A 276 -10.97 -0.89 -2.27
CA ASN A 276 -10.29 -2.08 -2.79
C ASN A 276 -10.76 -2.49 -4.19
N GLU A 277 -12.00 -2.17 -4.57
CA GLU A 277 -12.50 -2.33 -5.94
C GLU A 277 -11.85 -1.31 -6.89
N GLU A 278 -11.66 -0.05 -6.47
CA GLU A 278 -10.87 0.96 -7.21
C GLU A 278 -9.41 0.52 -7.36
N ASN A 279 -8.80 0.05 -6.27
CA ASN A 279 -7.45 -0.49 -6.29
C ASN A 279 -7.31 -1.62 -7.32
N ALA A 280 -8.18 -2.63 -7.25
CA ALA A 280 -8.15 -3.79 -8.14
C ALA A 280 -8.34 -3.42 -9.62
N ASN A 281 -9.00 -2.29 -9.89
CA ASN A 281 -9.23 -1.78 -11.24
C ASN A 281 -8.07 -0.91 -11.78
N GLY A 282 -7.06 -0.62 -10.96
CA GLY A 282 -5.96 0.28 -11.33
C GLY A 282 -6.29 1.77 -11.16
N GLY A 283 -7.23 2.09 -10.26
CA GLY A 283 -7.59 3.47 -9.92
C GLY A 283 -6.55 4.17 -9.04
N ARG A 284 -6.81 5.46 -8.79
CA ARG A 284 -6.04 6.30 -7.85
C ARG A 284 -6.28 5.83 -6.42
N VAL A 285 -5.21 5.52 -5.68
CA VAL A 285 -5.29 5.01 -4.29
C VAL A 285 -4.22 5.64 -3.41
N VAL A 286 -4.41 5.59 -2.09
CA VAL A 286 -3.38 5.93 -1.10
C VAL A 286 -2.92 4.65 -0.39
N THR A 287 -1.61 4.45 -0.26
CA THR A 287 -1.07 3.32 0.51
C THR A 287 -1.44 3.45 2.00
N ALA A 288 -1.82 2.35 2.65
CA ALA A 288 -2.13 2.37 4.08
C ALA A 288 -1.92 1.01 4.79
N PRO A 289 -0.69 0.47 4.91
CA PRO A 289 0.57 1.00 4.37
C PRO A 289 0.90 0.46 2.97
N THR A 290 0.05 -0.40 2.40
CA THR A 290 0.17 -0.91 1.02
C THR A 290 -1.15 -0.75 0.29
N ASN A 291 -1.12 -0.85 -1.04
CA ASN A 291 -2.31 -0.79 -1.89
C ASN A 291 -3.30 -1.92 -1.58
N GLY A 292 -2.80 -3.12 -1.26
CA GLY A 292 -3.64 -4.28 -0.94
C GLY A 292 -4.43 -4.11 0.36
N ALA A 293 -3.95 -3.27 1.28
CA ALA A 293 -4.59 -2.92 2.54
C ALA A 293 -5.20 -1.50 2.57
N ALA A 294 -5.30 -0.86 1.40
CA ALA A 294 -5.66 0.56 1.29
C ALA A 294 -7.06 0.91 1.79
N GLY A 295 -7.99 -0.06 1.90
CA GLY A 295 -9.37 0.21 2.29
C GLY A 295 -9.59 0.40 3.78
N ILE A 296 -8.70 -0.12 4.64
CA ILE A 296 -8.96 -0.17 6.09
C ILE A 296 -8.93 1.20 6.75
N VAL A 297 -7.81 1.91 6.59
CA VAL A 297 -7.63 3.26 7.15
C VAL A 297 -8.75 4.22 6.70
N PRO A 298 -9.04 4.39 5.40
CA PRO A 298 -10.11 5.29 4.97
C PRO A 298 -11.49 4.82 5.42
N ALA A 299 -11.79 3.52 5.46
CA ALA A 299 -13.09 3.04 5.95
C ALA A 299 -13.33 3.40 7.42
N VAL A 300 -12.32 3.22 8.27
CA VAL A 300 -12.39 3.57 9.70
C VAL A 300 -12.40 5.10 9.89
N LEU A 301 -11.70 5.86 9.05
CA LEU A 301 -11.70 7.31 9.10
C LEU A 301 -13.03 7.92 8.62
N HIS A 302 -13.66 7.34 7.59
CA HIS A 302 -15.04 7.67 7.23
C HIS A 302 -16.02 7.34 8.34
N TYR A 303 -15.82 6.21 9.06
CA TYR A 303 -16.62 5.90 10.24
C TYR A 303 -16.49 6.99 11.31
N TYR A 304 -15.27 7.44 11.60
CA TYR A 304 -15.03 8.57 12.51
C TYR A 304 -15.79 9.81 12.05
N MET A 305 -15.57 10.26 10.81
CA MET A 305 -16.18 11.47 10.27
C MET A 305 -17.71 11.43 10.20
N ARG A 306 -18.30 10.25 9.99
CA ARG A 306 -19.74 10.10 9.78
C ARG A 306 -20.53 9.83 11.06
N PHE A 307 -19.99 9.01 11.96
CA PHE A 307 -20.77 8.45 13.07
C PHE A 307 -20.32 8.93 14.45
N ILE A 308 -19.18 9.59 14.57
CA ILE A 308 -18.68 10.09 15.85
C ILE A 308 -19.06 11.57 16.01
N PRO A 309 -19.84 11.93 17.05
CA PRO A 309 -20.17 13.33 17.32
C PRO A 309 -18.91 14.17 17.56
N GLY A 310 -18.83 15.34 16.93
CA GLY A 310 -17.69 16.26 17.05
C GLY A 310 -16.46 15.89 16.20
N ALA A 311 -16.56 14.89 15.33
CA ALA A 311 -15.50 14.59 14.36
C ALA A 311 -15.22 15.80 13.44
N ASN A 312 -13.93 16.08 13.23
CA ASN A 312 -13.47 17.24 12.46
C ASN A 312 -12.09 16.99 11.82
N GLU A 313 -11.59 17.96 11.05
CA GLU A 313 -10.30 17.86 10.36
C GLU A 313 -9.11 17.70 11.31
N ASP A 314 -9.14 18.31 12.50
CA ASP A 314 -8.04 18.14 13.46
C ASP A 314 -8.02 16.72 14.03
N GLY A 315 -9.19 16.09 14.15
CA GLY A 315 -9.32 14.66 14.37
C GLY A 315 -8.72 13.83 13.24
N VAL A 316 -8.95 14.19 11.98
CA VAL A 316 -8.34 13.52 10.81
C VAL A 316 -6.82 13.58 10.86
N VAL A 317 -6.26 14.75 11.17
CA VAL A 317 -4.81 14.95 11.27
C VAL A 317 -4.22 14.08 12.37
N ARG A 318 -4.82 14.10 13.57
CA ARG A 318 -4.41 13.24 14.69
C ARG A 318 -4.51 11.76 14.33
N PHE A 319 -5.62 11.34 13.72
CA PHE A 319 -5.83 9.97 13.27
C PHE A 319 -4.69 9.48 12.38
N LEU A 320 -4.38 10.24 11.32
CA LEU A 320 -3.35 9.82 10.35
C LEU A 320 -1.95 9.84 10.97
N LEU A 321 -1.63 10.78 11.86
CA LEU A 321 -0.35 10.80 12.59
C LEU A 321 -0.21 9.60 13.52
N THR A 322 -1.24 9.25 14.28
CA THR A 322 -1.22 8.08 15.18
C THR A 322 -1.14 6.77 14.40
N ALA A 323 -1.90 6.65 13.31
CA ALA A 323 -1.81 5.52 12.39
C ALA A 323 -0.38 5.39 11.84
N ALA A 324 0.26 6.51 11.50
CA ALA A 324 1.63 6.51 11.01
C ALA A 324 2.64 6.03 12.06
N ALA A 325 2.53 6.50 13.30
CA ALA A 325 3.41 6.08 14.40
C ALA A 325 3.40 4.54 14.53
N ILE A 326 2.20 3.96 14.54
CA ILE A 326 2.01 2.51 14.65
C ILE A 326 2.57 1.80 13.42
N GLY A 327 2.30 2.31 12.21
CA GLY A 327 2.85 1.74 10.98
C GLY A 327 4.38 1.75 10.94
N ILE A 328 5.02 2.80 11.48
CA ILE A 328 6.47 2.92 11.60
C ILE A 328 7.02 1.83 12.50
N LEU A 329 6.37 1.52 13.63
CA LEU A 329 6.80 0.44 14.53
C LEU A 329 6.87 -0.92 13.81
N TYR A 330 5.88 -1.24 12.97
CA TYR A 330 5.89 -2.48 12.19
C TYR A 330 6.94 -2.47 11.09
N LYS A 331 7.10 -1.35 10.38
CA LYS A 331 8.09 -1.22 9.31
C LYS A 331 9.52 -1.35 9.83
N GLU A 332 9.84 -0.70 10.95
CA GLU A 332 11.18 -0.70 11.54
C GLU A 332 11.57 -2.07 12.12
N ASN A 333 10.62 -2.77 12.77
CA ASN A 333 10.95 -3.96 13.55
C ASN A 333 10.63 -5.29 12.86
N ALA A 334 9.87 -5.27 11.76
CA ALA A 334 9.44 -6.45 11.02
C ALA A 334 9.47 -6.19 9.51
N SER A 335 8.32 -6.22 8.83
CA SER A 335 8.16 -5.85 7.43
C SER A 335 6.69 -5.54 7.16
N ILE A 336 6.44 -4.70 6.16
CA ILE A 336 5.11 -4.41 5.60
C ILE A 336 4.91 -5.07 4.22
N SER A 337 5.80 -5.99 3.84
CA SER A 337 5.79 -6.68 2.55
C SER A 337 5.07 -8.02 2.64
N GLY A 338 4.03 -8.21 1.81
CA GLY A 338 3.33 -9.49 1.67
C GLY A 338 4.24 -10.63 1.21
N ALA A 339 5.32 -10.30 0.47
CA ALA A 339 6.33 -11.25 0.04
C ALA A 339 7.27 -11.74 1.17
N GLU A 340 7.35 -11.01 2.29
CA GLU A 340 8.27 -11.32 3.39
C GLU A 340 7.54 -11.90 4.60
N VAL A 341 6.43 -11.27 5.02
CA VAL A 341 5.72 -11.65 6.26
C VAL A 341 4.25 -12.05 6.03
N GLY A 342 3.79 -12.10 4.78
CA GLY A 342 2.40 -12.40 4.45
C GLY A 342 1.46 -11.22 4.69
N CYS A 343 0.16 -11.47 4.61
CA CYS A 343 -0.87 -10.42 4.62
C CYS A 343 -1.07 -9.81 6.02
N GLN A 344 -0.57 -10.46 7.07
CA GLN A 344 -0.44 -9.84 8.39
C GLN A 344 0.41 -8.55 8.36
N GLY A 345 1.45 -8.48 7.52
CA GLY A 345 2.27 -7.27 7.34
C GLY A 345 1.57 -6.15 6.56
N GLU A 346 0.44 -6.45 5.92
CA GLU A 346 -0.31 -5.49 5.11
C GLU A 346 -1.65 -5.17 5.78
N VAL A 347 -2.61 -6.09 5.68
CA VAL A 347 -3.96 -5.97 6.26
C VAL A 347 -3.91 -5.95 7.78
N GLY A 348 -3.05 -6.77 8.40
CA GLY A 348 -2.88 -6.77 9.86
C GLY A 348 -2.32 -5.45 10.38
N VAL A 349 -1.30 -4.91 9.70
CA VAL A 349 -0.71 -3.61 10.03
C VAL A 349 -1.73 -2.49 9.85
N ALA A 350 -2.45 -2.46 8.73
CA ALA A 350 -3.51 -1.48 8.49
C ALA A 350 -4.63 -1.53 9.55
N CYS A 351 -5.03 -2.73 9.97
CA CYS A 351 -5.99 -2.96 11.05
C CYS A 351 -5.49 -2.39 12.38
N SER A 352 -4.23 -2.66 12.74
CA SER A 352 -3.58 -2.11 13.94
C SER A 352 -3.44 -0.59 13.90
N MET A 353 -2.99 -0.04 12.77
CA MET A 353 -2.87 1.40 12.53
C MET A 353 -4.22 2.10 12.74
N ALA A 354 -5.28 1.60 12.09
CA ALA A 354 -6.61 2.18 12.18
C ALA A 354 -7.23 2.03 13.59
N ALA A 355 -6.95 0.93 14.28
CA ALA A 355 -7.43 0.70 15.64
C ALA A 355 -6.80 1.71 16.63
N GLY A 356 -5.47 1.83 16.66
CA GLY A 356 -4.83 2.79 17.56
C GLY A 356 -5.22 4.25 17.22
N ALA A 357 -5.28 4.59 15.94
CA ALA A 357 -5.70 5.92 15.49
C ALA A 357 -7.13 6.27 15.89
N LEU A 358 -8.09 5.35 15.71
CA LEU A 358 -9.47 5.56 16.13
C LEU A 358 -9.56 5.69 17.65
N CYS A 359 -8.80 4.88 18.40
CA CYS A 359 -8.78 4.93 19.86
C CYS A 359 -8.33 6.31 20.36
N GLU A 360 -7.29 6.90 19.76
CA GLU A 360 -6.80 8.21 20.16
C GLU A 360 -7.82 9.33 19.90
N VAL A 361 -8.45 9.35 18.71
CA VAL A 361 -9.41 10.41 18.38
C VAL A 361 -10.73 10.29 19.15
N LEU A 362 -11.02 9.12 19.71
CA LEU A 362 -12.12 8.90 20.67
C LEU A 362 -11.75 9.22 22.12
N GLY A 363 -10.53 9.71 22.38
CA GLY A 363 -10.08 10.14 23.70
C GLY A 363 -9.50 9.02 24.56
N GLY A 364 -9.11 7.89 23.97
CA GLY A 364 -8.39 6.83 24.67
C GLY A 364 -7.05 7.31 25.22
N THR A 365 -6.64 6.74 26.35
CA THR A 365 -5.30 6.98 26.91
C THR A 365 -4.23 6.38 26.00
N VAL A 366 -2.97 6.81 26.16
CA VAL A 366 -1.83 6.27 25.40
C VAL A 366 -1.74 4.73 25.55
N GLN A 367 -2.04 4.19 26.73
CA GLN A 367 -2.09 2.75 26.99
C GLN A 367 -3.25 2.06 26.26
N GLN A 368 -4.42 2.69 26.20
CA GLN A 368 -5.55 2.18 25.42
C GLN A 368 -5.29 2.24 23.91
N VAL A 369 -4.53 3.23 23.43
CA VAL A 369 -4.11 3.31 22.03
C VAL A 369 -3.17 2.17 21.67
N GLU A 370 -2.16 1.87 22.52
CA GLU A 370 -1.31 0.70 22.35
C GLU A 370 -2.13 -0.59 22.36
N ASN A 371 -3.03 -0.76 23.33
CA ASN A 371 -3.86 -1.95 23.44
C ASN A 371 -4.78 -2.15 22.23
N ALA A 372 -5.39 -1.08 21.70
CA ALA A 372 -6.21 -1.18 20.49
C ALA A 372 -5.39 -1.61 19.26
N ALA A 373 -4.19 -1.05 19.09
CA ALA A 373 -3.26 -1.43 18.02
C ALA A 373 -2.81 -2.90 18.17
N GLU A 374 -2.51 -3.31 19.39
CA GLU A 374 -2.12 -4.66 19.76
C GLU A 374 -3.20 -5.70 19.39
N ILE A 375 -4.43 -5.53 19.88
CA ILE A 375 -5.59 -6.39 19.53
C ILE A 375 -5.80 -6.40 18.00
N GLY A 376 -5.66 -5.24 17.36
CA GLY A 376 -5.80 -5.09 15.92
C GLY A 376 -4.83 -5.98 15.14
N MET A 377 -3.60 -6.15 15.61
CA MET A 377 -2.62 -7.05 14.98
C MET A 377 -2.76 -8.50 15.46
N GLU A 378 -3.04 -8.74 16.74
CA GLU A 378 -3.17 -10.08 17.31
C GLU A 378 -4.15 -10.93 16.49
N HIS A 379 -5.31 -10.36 16.13
CA HIS A 379 -6.33 -11.00 15.32
C HIS A 379 -6.00 -11.16 13.83
N ASN A 380 -4.77 -10.86 13.42
CA ASN A 380 -4.26 -11.05 12.07
C ASN A 380 -2.93 -11.82 12.03
N LEU A 381 -2.36 -12.23 13.18
CA LEU A 381 -1.15 -13.04 13.21
C LEU A 381 -1.34 -14.37 12.46
N GLY A 382 -0.34 -14.73 11.64
CA GLY A 382 -0.35 -15.90 10.76
C GLY A 382 -1.09 -15.73 9.44
N LEU A 383 -1.66 -14.55 9.15
CA LEU A 383 -2.41 -14.33 7.91
C LEU A 383 -1.49 -14.36 6.68
N THR A 384 -1.66 -15.37 5.84
CA THR A 384 -0.87 -15.61 4.61
C THR A 384 -1.26 -14.69 3.46
N CYS A 385 -0.36 -14.45 2.51
CA CYS A 385 -0.62 -13.63 1.31
C CYS A 385 -0.62 -14.50 0.06
N ASP A 386 -1.74 -15.18 -0.21
CA ASP A 386 -1.86 -16.09 -1.35
C ASP A 386 -3.19 -15.85 -2.10
N PRO A 387 -3.28 -14.73 -2.84
CA PRO A 387 -4.50 -14.38 -3.54
C PRO A 387 -4.73 -15.21 -4.81
N ILE A 388 -5.99 -15.41 -5.17
CA ILE A 388 -6.38 -16.18 -6.35
C ILE A 388 -5.86 -15.50 -7.61
N GLY A 389 -5.18 -16.26 -8.48
CA GLY A 389 -4.62 -15.76 -9.73
C GLY A 389 -3.51 -14.71 -9.55
N GLY A 390 -3.00 -14.49 -8.34
CA GLY A 390 -2.06 -13.40 -8.05
C GLY A 390 -2.71 -12.02 -8.23
N LEU A 391 -4.02 -11.90 -8.00
CA LEU A 391 -4.78 -10.67 -8.18
C LEU A 391 -5.12 -10.05 -6.83
N VAL A 392 -5.06 -8.73 -6.70
CA VAL A 392 -5.47 -8.01 -5.48
C VAL A 392 -7.00 -7.89 -5.41
N GLN A 393 -7.68 -9.04 -5.41
CA GLN A 393 -9.14 -9.17 -5.42
C GLN A 393 -9.61 -10.11 -4.32
N VAL A 394 -9.41 -11.41 -4.49
CA VAL A 394 -9.84 -12.43 -3.53
C VAL A 394 -8.62 -13.08 -2.90
N PRO A 395 -8.48 -13.10 -1.56
CA PRO A 395 -9.41 -12.60 -0.53
C PRO A 395 -9.16 -11.13 -0.09
N CYS A 396 -8.41 -10.35 -0.87
CA CYS A 396 -7.93 -9.01 -0.48
C CYS A 396 -9.07 -8.03 -0.17
N ILE A 397 -10.11 -8.01 -0.99
CA ILE A 397 -11.25 -7.10 -0.86
C ILE A 397 -12.00 -7.38 0.46
N GLU A 398 -12.37 -8.64 0.73
CA GLU A 398 -13.05 -9.03 1.97
C GLU A 398 -12.17 -8.82 3.19
N ARG A 399 -10.85 -9.03 3.08
CA ARG A 399 -9.91 -8.78 4.17
C ARG A 399 -9.88 -7.33 4.61
N ASN A 400 -10.09 -6.36 3.71
CA ASN A 400 -10.16 -4.95 4.09
C ASN A 400 -11.46 -4.61 4.81
N ALA A 401 -12.60 -5.14 4.34
CA ALA A 401 -13.87 -5.00 5.05
C ALA A 401 -13.79 -5.60 6.47
N MET A 402 -13.35 -6.85 6.58
CA MET A 402 -13.16 -7.53 7.87
C MET A 402 -12.12 -6.84 8.76
N GLY A 403 -11.01 -6.36 8.20
CA GLY A 403 -9.98 -5.61 8.93
C GLY A 403 -10.51 -4.31 9.53
N SER A 404 -11.35 -3.59 8.79
CA SER A 404 -11.98 -2.35 9.26
C SER A 404 -12.91 -2.60 10.46
N VAL A 405 -13.71 -3.66 10.38
CA VAL A 405 -14.60 -4.07 11.48
C VAL A 405 -13.80 -4.53 12.71
N LYS A 406 -12.73 -5.31 12.52
CA LYS A 406 -11.81 -5.70 13.60
C LYS A 406 -11.19 -4.48 14.28
N ALA A 407 -10.74 -3.48 13.52
CA ALA A 407 -10.14 -2.28 14.07
C ALA A 407 -11.11 -1.49 14.96
N ILE A 408 -12.36 -1.30 14.50
CA ILE A 408 -13.40 -0.65 15.31
C ILE A 408 -13.70 -1.47 16.57
N ASN A 409 -13.80 -2.80 16.45
CA ASN A 409 -14.09 -3.63 17.61
C ASN A 409 -12.93 -3.67 18.63
N ALA A 410 -11.68 -3.67 18.16
CA ALA A 410 -10.49 -3.56 19.00
C ALA A 410 -10.51 -2.28 19.85
N VAL A 411 -10.91 -1.16 19.25
CA VAL A 411 -11.09 0.12 19.96
C VAL A 411 -12.17 0.02 21.02
N ARG A 412 -13.31 -0.61 20.72
CA ARG A 412 -14.38 -0.82 21.72
C ARG A 412 -13.93 -1.67 22.90
N MET A 413 -13.07 -2.66 22.67
CA MET A 413 -12.49 -3.48 23.74
C MET A 413 -11.52 -2.65 24.58
N ALA A 414 -10.59 -1.94 23.94
CA ALA A 414 -9.59 -1.12 24.63
C ALA A 414 -10.22 0.01 25.47
N LEU A 415 -11.20 0.74 24.93
CA LEU A 415 -11.88 1.83 25.63
C LEU A 415 -12.79 1.38 26.78
N ARG A 416 -13.27 0.13 26.74
CA ARG A 416 -14.03 -0.48 27.86
C ARG A 416 -13.13 -1.07 28.93
N GLY A 417 -11.88 -1.35 28.60
CA GLY A 417 -10.82 -1.69 29.55
C GLY A 417 -10.13 -0.44 30.10
N ASP A 418 -9.11 -0.66 30.92
CA ASP A 418 -8.25 0.38 31.51
C ASP A 418 -6.92 0.55 30.75
N GLY A 419 -6.77 -0.13 29.60
CA GLY A 419 -5.54 -0.15 28.81
C GLY A 419 -4.48 -1.13 29.32
N GLN A 420 -4.72 -1.83 30.44
CA GLN A 420 -3.85 -2.91 30.86
C GLN A 420 -4.08 -4.15 30.00
N HIS A 421 -2.98 -4.70 29.48
CA HIS A 421 -3.01 -5.88 28.62
C HIS A 421 -1.74 -6.69 28.84
N PHE A 422 -1.85 -8.02 28.77
CA PHE A 422 -0.75 -8.93 29.13
C PHE A 422 0.35 -8.98 28.06
N VAL A 423 -0.06 -8.82 26.80
CA VAL A 423 0.81 -8.94 25.62
C VAL A 423 1.07 -7.54 25.09
N SER A 424 2.26 -6.97 25.26
CA SER A 424 2.56 -5.64 24.70
C SER A 424 2.62 -5.64 23.18
N LEU A 425 2.44 -4.46 22.57
CA LEU A 425 2.53 -4.29 21.12
C LEU A 425 3.88 -4.76 20.56
N ASP A 426 4.98 -4.47 21.28
CA ASP A 426 6.33 -4.94 20.92
C ASP A 426 6.43 -6.48 20.86
N LYS A 427 5.73 -7.21 21.74
CA LYS A 427 5.70 -8.68 21.69
C LYS A 427 4.94 -9.14 20.45
N VAL A 428 3.80 -8.52 20.14
CA VAL A 428 3.01 -8.84 18.93
C VAL A 428 3.81 -8.58 17.65
N ILE A 429 4.55 -7.47 17.57
CA ILE A 429 5.42 -7.16 16.43
C ILE A 429 6.51 -8.24 16.25
N ARG A 430 7.15 -8.66 17.34
CA ARG A 430 8.15 -9.76 17.28
C ARG A 430 7.51 -11.07 16.82
N THR A 431 6.31 -11.39 17.31
CA THR A 431 5.57 -12.59 16.87
C THR A 431 5.22 -12.52 15.38
N MET A 432 4.81 -11.35 14.88
CA MET A 432 4.56 -11.14 13.44
C MET A 432 5.82 -11.40 12.61
N ARG A 433 6.98 -10.89 13.03
CA ARG A 433 8.27 -11.14 12.35
C ARG A 433 8.61 -12.63 12.33
N GLN A 434 8.51 -13.31 13.48
CA GLN A 434 8.84 -14.73 13.59
C GLN A 434 7.91 -15.59 12.74
N THR A 435 6.59 -15.39 12.84
CA THR A 435 5.60 -16.11 12.04
C THR A 435 5.78 -15.86 10.53
N GLY A 436 6.19 -14.65 10.13
CA GLY A 436 6.55 -14.35 8.75
C GLY A 436 7.80 -15.09 8.26
N ALA A 437 8.81 -15.25 9.12
CA ALA A 437 10.00 -16.05 8.83
C ALA A 437 9.66 -17.55 8.69
N ASP A 438 8.79 -18.06 9.56
CA ASP A 438 8.34 -19.47 9.55
C ASP A 438 7.36 -19.77 8.40
N MET A 439 6.74 -18.74 7.81
CA MET A 439 5.79 -18.89 6.72
C MET A 439 6.49 -19.44 5.48
N LYS A 440 6.08 -20.64 5.03
CA LYS A 440 6.59 -21.26 3.79
C LYS A 440 6.41 -20.31 2.61
N SER A 441 7.42 -20.20 1.73
CA SER A 441 7.42 -19.24 0.61
C SER A 441 6.19 -19.36 -0.31
N LYS A 442 5.61 -20.56 -0.47
CA LYS A 442 4.39 -20.79 -1.27
C LYS A 442 3.11 -20.20 -0.68
N TYR A 443 3.13 -19.76 0.58
CA TYR A 443 2.01 -19.09 1.26
C TYR A 443 2.25 -17.58 1.43
N LYS A 444 3.38 -17.06 0.91
CA LYS A 444 3.64 -15.63 0.73
C LYS A 444 3.16 -15.21 -0.66
N GLU A 445 3.40 -13.95 -1.05
CA GLU A 445 2.97 -13.31 -2.30
C GLU A 445 3.55 -13.99 -3.57
N THR A 446 3.09 -15.20 -3.86
CA THR A 446 3.54 -16.03 -4.99
C THR A 446 2.39 -16.66 -5.76
N ALA A 447 1.17 -16.72 -5.17
CA ALA A 447 -0.01 -17.40 -5.71
C ALA A 447 0.24 -18.90 -6.02
N ARG A 448 0.96 -19.58 -5.13
CA ARG A 448 1.43 -20.97 -5.31
C ARG A 448 0.95 -21.93 -4.22
N GLY A 449 0.11 -21.48 -3.30
CA GLY A 449 -0.36 -22.29 -2.19
C GLY A 449 -1.82 -22.04 -1.90
N GLY A 450 -2.14 -22.13 -0.61
CA GLY A 450 -3.36 -21.60 0.01
C GLY A 450 -4.62 -21.63 -0.84
N LEU A 451 -5.24 -20.46 -0.99
CA LEU A 451 -6.48 -20.33 -1.75
C LEU A 451 -6.20 -20.34 -3.26
N ALA A 452 -5.02 -19.88 -3.68
CA ALA A 452 -4.67 -19.71 -5.08
C ALA A 452 -4.61 -21.02 -5.87
N VAL A 453 -4.20 -22.12 -5.24
CA VAL A 453 -4.07 -23.45 -5.91
C VAL A 453 -5.20 -24.42 -5.57
N ASN A 454 -6.07 -24.07 -4.63
CA ASN A 454 -7.21 -24.91 -4.23
C ASN A 454 -8.54 -24.46 -4.83
N ILE A 455 -8.57 -23.27 -5.43
CA ILE A 455 -9.65 -22.81 -6.31
C ILE A 455 -9.13 -22.87 -7.75
N ILE A 456 -9.09 -24.08 -8.31
CA ILE A 456 -8.82 -24.29 -9.73
C ILE A 456 -10.19 -24.30 -10.42
N GLU A 457 -10.52 -23.24 -11.15
CA GLU A 457 -11.56 -23.31 -12.18
C GLU A 457 -11.01 -24.18 -13.31
N CYS A 458 -11.70 -25.29 -13.58
CA CYS A 458 -11.50 -26.11 -14.76
C CYS A 458 -11.87 -25.38 -16.05
#